data_AF-A0A2R7M461-F1
#
_entry.id   AF-A0A2R7M461-F1
#
_cell.length_a   1.000
_cell.length_b   1.000
_cell.length_c   1.000
_cell.angle_alpha   90.00
_cell.angle_beta   90.00
_cell.angle_gamma   90.00
#
_symmetry.space_group_name_H-M   'P 1'
#
loop_
_entity.id
_entity.type
_entity.pdbx_description
1 polymer ?
#
loop_
_entity_poly.entity_id
_entity_poly.type
_entity_poly.pdbx_seq_one_letter_code
_entity_poly.pdbx_strand_id
1 'polypeptide(L)'
;SDLVAIAKRANDEGPKFDLDKLWDRPEHPEYFYFRSDHLPYAKKGIPSVFYTSVLHSQYHTPMDESENIDFVKLHKMTEWIYRTGWILSNDASRPKTLPNVQLER
;
A
#
# COMPACT_ATOMS: atom_id res chain seq x y z
N SER A 1 7.12 -9.15 5.18
CA SER A 1 6.22 -9.43 6.32
C SER A 1 5.06 -10.29 5.83
N ASP A 2 4.34 -10.96 6.74
CA ASP A 2 3.17 -11.79 6.40
C ASP A 2 2.10 -10.96 5.65
N LEU A 3 1.87 -9.71 6.08
CA LEU A 3 0.91 -8.80 5.45
C LEU A 3 1.25 -8.47 3.98
N VAL A 4 2.54 -8.29 3.65
CA VAL A 4 2.98 -8.05 2.26
C VAL A 4 2.74 -9.30 1.40
N ALA A 5 2.95 -10.50 1.95
CA ALA A 5 2.68 -11.73 1.22
C ALA A 5 1.17 -11.89 0.92
N ILE A 6 0.31 -11.56 1.88
CA ILE A 6 -1.15 -11.53 1.70
C ILE A 6 -1.54 -10.52 0.61
N ALA A 7 -1.01 -9.30 0.66
CA ALA A 7 -1.28 -8.28 -0.35
C ALA A 7 -0.84 -8.73 -1.76
N LYS A 8 0.34 -9.35 -1.89
CA LYS A 8 0.81 -9.90 -3.18
C LYS A 8 -0.11 -11.01 -3.69
N ARG A 9 -0.49 -11.94 -2.83
CA ARG A 9 -1.45 -13.01 -3.18
C ARG A 9 -2.79 -12.43 -3.63
N ALA A 10 -3.31 -11.42 -2.94
CA ALA A 10 -4.55 -10.74 -3.34
C ALA A 10 -4.45 -10.10 -4.73
N ASN A 11 -3.29 -9.52 -5.08
CA ASN A 11 -3.03 -9.00 -6.43
C ASN A 11 -3.02 -10.13 -7.46
N ASP A 12 -2.39 -11.24 -7.13
CA ASP A 12 -2.29 -12.42 -7.98
C ASP A 12 -3.63 -13.16 -8.16
N GLU A 13 -4.61 -12.96 -7.29
CA GLU A 13 -5.94 -13.57 -7.43
C GLU A 13 -6.89 -12.77 -8.35
N GLY A 14 -6.64 -11.47 -8.62
CA GLY A 14 -7.57 -10.67 -9.42
C GLY A 14 -6.98 -9.43 -10.10
N PRO A 15 -6.60 -8.37 -9.36
CA PRO A 15 -6.22 -7.07 -9.93
C PRO A 15 -5.01 -7.11 -10.86
N LYS A 16 -4.06 -8.04 -10.64
CA LYS A 16 -2.91 -8.28 -11.52
C LYS A 16 -2.16 -7.00 -11.92
N PHE A 17 -1.90 -6.12 -10.95
CA PHE A 17 -1.04 -4.97 -11.17
C PHE A 17 0.42 -5.39 -11.31
N ASP A 18 1.13 -4.79 -12.26
CA ASP A 18 2.59 -4.75 -12.23
C ASP A 18 3.02 -3.76 -11.14
N LEU A 19 3.72 -4.27 -10.13
CA LEU A 19 4.09 -3.49 -8.96
C LEU A 19 5.43 -2.78 -9.18
N ASP A 20 5.38 -1.45 -9.27
CA ASP A 20 6.58 -0.62 -9.28
C ASP A 20 7.21 -0.57 -7.88
N LYS A 21 8.41 -1.13 -7.75
CA LYS A 21 9.16 -1.19 -6.49
C LYS A 21 10.08 0.02 -6.28
N LEU A 22 10.15 0.94 -7.24
CA LEU A 22 11.02 2.11 -7.14
C LEU A 22 10.70 2.96 -5.91
N TRP A 23 9.41 3.17 -5.67
CA TRP A 23 8.87 4.02 -4.59
C TRP A 23 8.96 3.39 -3.20
N ASP A 24 9.13 2.05 -3.14
CA ASP A 24 9.31 1.29 -1.91
C ASP A 24 10.77 1.34 -1.39
N ARG A 25 11.71 1.80 -2.22
CA ARG A 25 13.13 1.83 -1.87
C ARG A 25 13.39 2.84 -0.75
N PRO A 26 14.09 2.46 0.35
CA PRO A 26 14.46 3.39 1.42
C PRO A 26 15.29 4.58 0.90
N GLU A 27 16.07 4.37 -0.15
CA GLU A 27 16.94 5.38 -0.75
C GLU A 27 16.22 6.27 -1.78
N HIS A 28 14.92 6.04 -2.03
CA HIS A 28 14.16 6.88 -2.94
C HIS A 28 14.09 8.32 -2.40
N PRO A 29 14.45 9.35 -3.19
CA PRO A 29 14.60 10.72 -2.68
C PRO A 29 13.30 11.33 -2.13
N GLU A 30 12.14 10.84 -2.61
CA GLU A 30 10.82 11.26 -2.14
C GLU A 30 10.40 10.61 -0.80
N TYR A 31 11.12 9.59 -0.33
CA TYR A 31 10.82 8.82 0.90
C TYR A 31 9.33 8.49 1.04
N PHE A 32 8.73 7.98 -0.03
CA PHE A 32 7.27 8.02 -0.20
C PHE A 32 6.51 7.22 0.87
N TYR A 33 7.06 6.06 1.26
CA TYR A 33 6.53 5.25 2.36
C TYR A 33 6.41 6.03 3.69
N PHE A 34 7.24 7.05 3.92
CA PHE A 34 7.27 7.81 5.16
C PHE A 34 6.29 8.99 5.22
N ARG A 35 5.43 9.17 4.21
CA ARG A 35 4.61 10.39 4.03
C ARG A 35 3.11 10.20 4.29
N SER A 36 2.71 9.09 4.88
CA SER A 36 1.29 8.76 5.08
C SER A 36 1.00 8.20 6.48
N ASP A 37 -0.28 8.06 6.80
CA ASP A 37 -0.81 7.81 8.15
C ASP A 37 -0.43 6.45 8.73
N HIS A 38 0.05 5.52 7.91
CA HIS A 38 0.50 4.21 8.37
C HIS A 38 1.86 4.27 9.09
N LEU A 39 2.67 5.31 8.86
CA LEU A 39 4.04 5.39 9.37
C LEU A 39 4.14 5.26 10.91
N PRO A 40 3.33 5.95 11.73
CA PRO A 40 3.40 5.80 13.18
C PRO A 40 3.14 4.36 13.68
N TYR A 41 2.35 3.58 12.95
CA TYR A 41 2.10 2.16 13.24
C TYR A 41 3.31 1.31 12.86
N ALA A 42 3.85 1.54 11.65
CA ALA A 42 5.05 0.87 11.17
C ALA A 42 6.25 1.09 12.11
N LYS A 43 6.45 2.31 12.63
CA LYS A 43 7.48 2.64 13.63
C LYS A 43 7.33 1.88 14.95
N LYS A 44 6.12 1.44 15.30
CA LYS A 44 5.83 0.61 16.48
C LYS A 44 5.89 -0.89 16.18
N GLY A 45 6.37 -1.29 15.01
CA GLY A 45 6.46 -2.68 14.60
C GLY A 45 5.10 -3.31 14.21
N ILE A 46 4.07 -2.49 14.01
CA ILE A 46 2.77 -2.97 13.51
C ILE A 46 2.87 -3.13 11.99
N PRO A 47 2.64 -4.34 11.43
CA PRO A 47 2.70 -4.56 9.99
C PRO A 47 1.75 -3.60 9.27
N SER A 48 2.29 -2.89 8.29
CA SER A 48 1.56 -1.88 7.53
C SER A 48 1.83 -2.08 6.05
N VAL A 49 0.81 -1.86 5.22
CA VAL A 49 0.93 -1.83 3.75
C VAL A 49 0.24 -0.55 3.29
N PHE A 50 0.88 0.16 2.37
CA PHE A 50 0.39 1.41 1.80
C PHE A 50 0.05 1.19 0.33
N TYR A 51 -1.22 1.39 -0.02
CA TYR A 51 -1.69 1.36 -1.40
C TYR A 51 -1.70 2.77 -1.96
N THR A 52 -0.96 2.98 -3.06
CA THR A 52 -0.87 4.30 -3.69
C THR A 52 -0.72 4.17 -5.19
N SER A 53 -1.25 5.15 -5.92
CA SER A 53 -0.96 5.37 -7.33
C SER A 53 0.21 6.35 -7.55
N VAL A 54 0.96 6.65 -6.48
CA VAL A 54 1.93 7.75 -6.37
C VAL A 54 1.32 9.11 -6.68
N LEU A 55 2.14 10.14 -6.89
CA LEU A 55 1.68 11.47 -7.26
C LEU A 55 1.23 11.52 -8.72
N HIS A 56 0.21 12.32 -9.00
CA HIS A 56 -0.21 12.69 -10.36
C HIS A 56 -0.03 14.19 -10.57
N SER A 57 -0.08 14.64 -11.82
CA SER A 57 0.23 16.03 -12.21
C SER A 57 -0.69 17.10 -11.60
N GLN A 58 -1.86 16.69 -11.09
CA GLN A 58 -2.84 17.58 -10.48
C GLN A 58 -2.83 17.52 -8.94
N TYR A 59 -2.00 16.67 -8.33
CA TYR A 59 -1.90 16.55 -6.88
C TYR A 59 -1.61 17.91 -6.22
N HIS A 60 -2.34 18.24 -5.15
CA HIS A 60 -2.27 19.55 -4.46
C HIS A 60 -2.60 20.75 -5.37
N THR A 61 -3.44 20.56 -6.38
CA THR A 61 -3.96 21.65 -7.21
C THR A 61 -5.49 21.67 -7.16
N PRO A 62 -6.13 22.80 -7.48
CA PRO A 62 -7.58 22.86 -7.65
C PRO A 62 -8.13 22.00 -8.80
N MET A 63 -7.27 21.35 -9.59
CA MET A 63 -7.68 20.45 -10.67
C MET A 63 -7.72 18.98 -10.24
N ASP A 64 -7.42 18.69 -8.97
CA ASP A 64 -7.59 17.36 -8.38
C ASP A 64 -9.08 17.08 -8.09
N GLU A 65 -9.82 16.90 -9.18
CA GLU A 65 -11.27 16.84 -9.22
C GLU A 65 -11.78 15.49 -9.71
N SER A 66 -13.02 15.16 -9.37
CA SER A 66 -13.61 13.85 -9.60
C SER A 66 -13.67 13.42 -11.08
N GLU A 67 -13.76 14.38 -11.99
CA GLU A 67 -13.79 14.14 -13.44
C GLU A 67 -12.48 13.54 -13.97
N ASN A 68 -11.37 13.72 -13.23
CA ASN A 68 -10.05 13.22 -13.62
C ASN A 68 -9.74 11.82 -13.06
N ILE A 69 -10.68 11.20 -12.33
CA ILE A 69 -10.50 9.87 -11.74
C ILE A 69 -10.56 8.78 -12.83
N ASP A 70 -9.53 7.96 -12.91
CA ASP A 70 -9.57 6.69 -13.63
C ASP A 70 -10.35 5.65 -12.81
N PHE A 71 -11.65 5.55 -13.08
CA PHE A 71 -12.54 4.62 -12.37
C PHE A 71 -12.22 3.14 -12.64
N VAL A 72 -11.63 2.81 -13.78
CA VAL A 72 -11.22 1.43 -14.09
C VAL A 72 -10.06 1.03 -13.17
N LYS A 73 -9.04 1.89 -13.05
CA LYS A 73 -7.94 1.69 -12.11
C LYS A 73 -8.42 1.71 -10.66
N LEU A 74 -9.30 2.65 -10.29
CA LEU A 74 -9.85 2.75 -8.94
C LEU A 74 -10.60 1.47 -8.54
N HIS A 75 -11.41 0.91 -9.44
CA HIS A 75 -12.11 -0.36 -9.20
C HIS A 75 -11.12 -1.49 -8.91
N LYS A 76 -10.08 -1.64 -9.74
CA LYS A 76 -9.02 -2.65 -9.53
C LYS A 76 -8.27 -2.45 -8.21
N MET A 77 -7.94 -1.20 -7.84
CA MET A 77 -7.32 -0.88 -6.56
C MET A 77 -8.22 -1.26 -5.38
N THR A 78 -9.51 -0.93 -5.49
CA THR A 78 -10.52 -1.26 -4.47
C THR A 78 -10.66 -2.76 -4.30
N GLU A 79 -10.72 -3.51 -5.41
CA GLU A 79 -10.74 -4.96 -5.40
C GLU A 79 -9.48 -5.52 -4.72
N TRP A 80 -8.30 -4.96 -5.00
CA TRP A 80 -7.05 -5.39 -4.38
C TRP A 80 -7.06 -5.22 -2.86
N ILE A 81 -7.45 -4.04 -2.39
CA ILE A 81 -7.53 -3.72 -0.97
C ILE A 81 -8.55 -4.63 -0.28
N TYR A 82 -9.73 -4.81 -0.91
CA TYR A 82 -10.78 -5.69 -0.40
C TYR A 82 -10.30 -7.13 -0.26
N ARG A 83 -9.72 -7.71 -1.31
CA ARG A 83 -9.20 -9.09 -1.29
C ARG A 83 -8.10 -9.27 -0.24
N THR A 84 -7.22 -8.28 -0.09
CA THR A 84 -6.19 -8.30 0.95
C THR A 84 -6.83 -8.39 2.34
N GLY A 85 -7.81 -7.53 2.62
CA GLY A 85 -8.57 -7.56 3.87
C GLY A 85 -9.32 -8.87 4.08
N TRP A 86 -9.91 -9.42 3.02
CA TRP A 86 -10.65 -10.68 3.05
C TRP A 86 -9.75 -11.88 3.38
N ILE A 87 -8.60 -12.00 2.72
CA ILE A 87 -7.64 -13.08 3.02
C ILE A 87 -7.15 -12.92 4.46
N LEU A 88 -6.75 -11.71 4.85
CA LEU A 88 -6.27 -11.41 6.18
C LEU A 88 -7.29 -11.76 7.28
N SER A 89 -8.59 -11.47 7.08
CA SER A 89 -9.64 -11.75 8.06
C SER A 89 -9.97 -13.24 8.19
N ASN A 90 -9.65 -14.05 7.17
CA ASN A 90 -9.90 -15.48 7.16
C ASN A 90 -8.67 -16.31 7.58
N ASP A 91 -7.50 -15.69 7.75
CA ASP A 91 -6.31 -16.37 8.25
C ASP A 91 -6.46 -16.71 9.74
N ALA A 92 -6.07 -17.93 10.10
CA ALA A 92 -6.18 -18.44 11.48
C ALA A 92 -5.28 -17.69 12.48
N SER A 93 -4.25 -17.00 11.99
CA SER A 93 -3.32 -16.22 12.80
C SER A 93 -3.17 -14.82 12.25
N ARG A 94 -3.16 -13.82 13.14
CA ARG A 94 -2.82 -12.45 12.78
C ARG A 94 -1.38 -12.34 12.23
N PRO A 95 -1.09 -11.35 11.37
CA PRO A 95 0.28 -11.06 10.94
C PRO A 95 1.21 -10.84 12.12
N LYS A 96 2.41 -11.41 12.05
CA LYS A 96 3.43 -11.20 13.09
C LYS A 96 3.82 -9.74 13.16
N THR A 97 3.88 -9.20 14.38
CA THR A 97 4.53 -7.91 14.61
C THR A 97 6.00 -8.01 14.22
N LEU A 98 6.58 -6.88 13.86
CA LEU A 98 7.96 -6.77 13.43
C LEU A 98 8.75 -6.12 14.58
N PRO A 99 9.31 -6.90 15.53
CA PRO A 99 10.10 -6.35 16.61
C PRO A 99 11.40 -5.77 16.05
N ASN A 100 11.91 -4.69 16.67
CA ASN A 100 13.15 -4.04 16.28
C ASN A 100 13.18 -3.56 14.82
N VAL A 101 12.04 -3.14 14.28
CA VAL A 101 11.99 -2.50 12.96
C VAL A 101 12.89 -1.27 12.97
N GLN A 102 13.99 -1.37 12.24
CA GLN A 102 14.71 -0.22 11.73
C GLN A 102 14.11 0.09 10.37
N LEU A 103 13.18 1.04 10.33
CA LEU A 103 12.97 1.78 9.10
C LEU A 103 14.23 2.63 8.96
N GLU A 104 14.87 2.68 7.79
CA GLU A 104 16.05 3.52 7.57
C GLU A 104 15.67 5.01 7.54
N ARG A 105 15.21 5.51 8.70
CA ARG A 105 15.43 6.81 9.37
C ARG A 105 14.55 6.96 10.61
#